data_AF-M2YAT8-F1
#
_entry.id   AF-M2YAT8-F1
#
_cell.length_a   1.000
_cell.length_b   1.000
_cell.length_c   1.000
_cell.angle_alpha   90.00
_cell.angle_beta   90.00
_cell.angle_gamma   90.00
#
_symmetry.space_group_name_H-M   'P 1'
#
loop_
_entity.id
_entity.type
_entity.pdbx_description
1 polymer ?
#
loop_
_entity_poly.entity_id
_entity_poly.type
_entity_poly.pdbx_seq_one_letter_code
_entity_poly.pdbx_strand_id
1 'polypeptide(L)'
;MPAADDTSMREPYAVNGLHDFYKVSVRVHDDVSTAFADGEPQIAAVPIPNGPHLQAYGRVRPSRVLRVVFHGAVRAGADQYPRFDRVTTMRRTEDSFLSIADPTLTIDPEITLAWYTGTSTWDPAPVIDELIRSAARRSGAEQVWLIGGSGGGLAALRHGRTVDNALVFAFSPQTDASRYRGGSFPRLMASGFGGMDADAAKAEHPGRFEVLSAYSESCTAAVYYMQNLTDPSHITDHYLPFLRAVDIPEASGDSPTARIRTVLVAQEREGHGPPSAAEFDMHLQRAVAFIDEKPDAAPEAGPGPRGLEEAEIRTALEELSEKLTEAIDTTTRTYRALNRQIGILPWTTETYHRLSQELIPSDRPLPPAGSFALRTAGIDELTRLLRESGAEAVVECGSGSSTVWMASQMERAGVDGHVYCLEHEPNYAQQTRDLLDRSGLSHRATVVDAPLEELSEPGSDRQRTWYSRAALEQLPSRIDLLFVDGPPTSVGRGVRAHALTELGSRLRVGALIAVDDIARPDEAAMVRSWLSLPQLQSRDGFTELAVLEKIASEGEVHE
;
A
#
# COMPACT_ATOMS: atom_id res chain seq x y z
N MET A 1 12.58 -11.26 -62.66
CA MET A 1 11.75 -11.30 -61.44
C MET A 1 11.81 -12.70 -60.87
N PRO A 2 12.32 -12.85 -59.64
CA PRO A 2 11.86 -13.90 -58.75
C PRO A 2 11.27 -13.29 -57.47
N ALA A 3 10.29 -14.01 -56.93
CA ALA A 3 9.51 -13.67 -55.74
C ALA A 3 10.40 -13.45 -54.52
N ALA A 4 10.13 -12.36 -53.79
CA ALA A 4 10.68 -12.13 -52.46
C ALA A 4 9.94 -13.05 -51.48
N ASP A 5 10.63 -14.09 -51.07
CA ASP A 5 10.35 -14.90 -49.89
C ASP A 5 10.72 -14.04 -48.67
N ASP A 6 9.73 -13.38 -48.07
CA ASP A 6 9.87 -12.71 -46.77
C ASP A 6 9.10 -13.49 -45.71
N THR A 7 9.68 -14.62 -45.32
CA THR A 7 9.24 -15.49 -44.22
C THR A 7 10.03 -15.17 -42.94
N SER A 8 10.19 -13.88 -42.60
CA SER A 8 10.91 -13.47 -41.37
C SER A 8 10.02 -13.27 -40.13
N MET A 9 8.80 -13.79 -40.09
CA MET A 9 8.06 -13.98 -38.85
C MET A 9 8.49 -15.31 -38.22
N ARG A 10 9.40 -15.27 -37.24
CA ARG A 10 9.81 -16.44 -36.45
C ARG A 10 8.56 -17.15 -35.91
N GLU A 11 8.18 -18.29 -36.47
CA GLU A 11 7.16 -19.16 -35.88
C GLU A 11 7.76 -19.79 -34.61
N PRO A 12 7.31 -19.45 -33.38
CA PRO A 12 7.94 -19.91 -32.15
C PRO A 12 7.41 -21.28 -31.68
N TYR A 13 6.65 -22.01 -32.49
CA TYR A 13 5.89 -23.17 -32.04
C TYR A 13 6.72 -24.45 -32.14
N ALA A 14 6.99 -25.09 -31.00
CA ALA A 14 7.28 -26.51 -30.98
C ALA A 14 6.01 -27.26 -31.39
N VAL A 15 5.85 -27.51 -32.70
CA VAL A 15 4.82 -28.39 -33.22
C VAL A 15 5.20 -29.82 -32.80
N ASN A 16 4.40 -30.42 -31.92
CA ASN A 16 4.60 -31.73 -31.27
C ASN A 16 5.61 -31.75 -30.10
N GLY A 17 5.18 -31.28 -28.91
CA GLY A 17 5.96 -31.38 -27.68
C GLY A 17 5.28 -30.79 -26.43
N LEU A 18 5.95 -30.92 -25.29
CA LEU A 18 5.57 -30.24 -24.03
C LEU A 18 6.20 -28.84 -24.00
N HIS A 19 5.42 -27.83 -23.60
CA HIS A 19 5.95 -26.49 -23.37
C HIS A 19 6.96 -26.49 -22.21
N ASP A 20 8.13 -25.88 -22.40
CA ASP A 20 9.24 -25.96 -21.44
C ASP A 20 8.91 -25.41 -20.06
N PHE A 21 8.22 -24.27 -19.99
CA PHE A 21 7.78 -23.70 -18.71
C PHE A 21 6.52 -24.39 -18.14
N TYR A 22 5.42 -24.42 -18.90
CA TYR A 22 4.12 -24.89 -18.40
C TYR A 22 3.97 -26.41 -18.30
N LYS A 23 4.85 -27.19 -18.96
CA LYS A 23 4.87 -28.66 -18.97
C LYS A 23 3.53 -29.28 -19.42
N VAL A 24 2.89 -28.67 -20.42
CA VAL A 24 1.67 -29.17 -21.08
C VAL A 24 1.86 -29.24 -22.59
N SER A 25 1.05 -30.02 -23.30
CA SER A 25 1.14 -30.11 -24.76
C SER A 25 0.79 -28.78 -25.43
N VAL A 26 1.58 -28.38 -26.42
CA VAL A 26 1.22 -27.31 -27.35
C VAL A 26 0.55 -27.95 -28.56
N ARG A 27 -0.67 -27.51 -28.90
CA ARG A 27 -1.45 -28.07 -30.03
C ARG A 27 -1.90 -26.96 -30.96
N VAL A 28 -1.63 -27.17 -32.25
CA VAL A 28 -2.11 -26.29 -33.31
C VAL A 28 -3.46 -26.82 -33.78
N HIS A 29 -4.41 -25.91 -33.97
CA HIS A 29 -5.78 -26.20 -34.32
C HIS A 29 -6.15 -25.46 -35.60
N ASP A 30 -6.88 -26.13 -36.49
CA ASP A 30 -7.33 -25.51 -37.76
C ASP A 30 -8.33 -24.37 -37.49
N ASP A 31 -9.13 -24.50 -36.43
CA ASP A 31 -10.06 -23.48 -35.96
C ASP A 31 -10.36 -23.60 -34.45
N VAL A 32 -10.99 -22.56 -33.91
CA VAL A 32 -11.41 -22.44 -32.49
C VAL A 32 -12.38 -23.53 -32.02
N SER A 33 -13.11 -24.18 -32.93
CA SER A 33 -14.05 -25.23 -32.56
C SER A 33 -13.32 -26.49 -32.13
N THR A 34 -12.12 -26.78 -32.66
CA THR A 34 -11.37 -27.99 -32.32
C THR A 34 -10.52 -27.85 -31.05
N ALA A 35 -10.33 -26.62 -30.54
CA ALA A 35 -9.55 -26.34 -29.34
C ALA A 35 -10.18 -26.96 -28.09
N PHE A 36 -9.34 -27.50 -27.20
CA PHE A 36 -9.72 -28.04 -25.88
C PHE A 36 -10.77 -29.17 -25.89
N ALA A 37 -10.88 -29.92 -26.98
CA ALA A 37 -11.92 -30.95 -27.14
C ALA A 37 -11.77 -32.18 -26.22
N ASP A 38 -10.57 -32.48 -25.74
CA ASP A 38 -10.24 -33.69 -24.96
C ASP A 38 -10.25 -33.48 -23.44
N GLY A 39 -10.46 -32.24 -22.97
CA GLY A 39 -10.53 -31.89 -21.55
C GLY A 39 -9.22 -31.91 -20.79
N GLU A 40 -8.11 -32.22 -21.47
CA GLU A 40 -6.78 -32.20 -20.89
C GLU A 40 -6.17 -30.78 -20.91
N PRO A 41 -5.35 -30.43 -19.90
CA PRO A 41 -4.60 -29.18 -19.91
C PRO A 41 -3.66 -29.10 -21.12
N GLN A 42 -3.79 -28.03 -21.89
CA GLN A 42 -2.96 -27.79 -23.08
C GLN A 42 -2.79 -26.30 -23.35
N ILE A 43 -1.84 -25.97 -24.21
CA ILE A 43 -1.77 -24.68 -24.88
C ILE A 43 -2.31 -24.89 -26.30
N ALA A 44 -3.45 -24.27 -26.60
CA ALA A 44 -4.02 -24.26 -27.93
C ALA A 44 -3.51 -23.04 -28.71
N ALA A 45 -3.04 -23.26 -29.94
CA ALA A 45 -2.72 -22.23 -30.91
C ALA A 45 -3.79 -22.28 -32.03
N VAL A 46 -4.58 -21.21 -32.15
CA VAL A 46 -5.67 -21.08 -33.13
C VAL A 46 -5.40 -19.91 -34.08
N PRO A 47 -5.70 -20.02 -35.39
CA PRO A 47 -5.34 -19.01 -36.35
C PRO A 47 -6.17 -17.72 -36.18
N ILE A 48 -5.49 -16.57 -36.24
CA ILE A 48 -6.13 -15.26 -36.44
C ILE A 48 -6.01 -14.90 -37.92
N PRO A 49 -7.10 -14.51 -38.61
CA PRO A 49 -7.01 -14.06 -39.99
C PRO A 49 -5.99 -12.92 -40.15
N ASN A 50 -5.02 -13.09 -41.06
CA ASN A 50 -3.91 -12.15 -41.34
C ASN A 50 -2.99 -11.83 -40.14
N GLY A 51 -3.09 -12.57 -39.04
CA GLY A 51 -2.34 -12.36 -37.82
C GLY A 51 -1.55 -13.60 -37.38
N PRO A 52 -0.87 -13.55 -36.23
CA PRO A 52 -0.26 -14.71 -35.62
C PRO A 52 -1.33 -15.68 -35.08
N HIS A 53 -0.93 -16.88 -34.68
CA HIS A 53 -1.84 -17.74 -33.92
C HIS A 53 -2.11 -17.14 -32.53
N LEU A 54 -3.38 -17.07 -32.14
CA LEU A 54 -3.79 -16.80 -30.76
C LEU A 54 -3.41 -18.00 -29.91
N GLN A 55 -2.67 -17.75 -28.82
CA GLN A 55 -2.33 -18.79 -27.87
C GLN A 55 -3.17 -18.68 -26.60
N ALA A 56 -3.75 -19.79 -26.17
CA ALA A 56 -4.46 -19.90 -24.90
C ALA A 56 -4.01 -21.15 -24.15
N TYR A 57 -3.65 -20.99 -22.88
CA TYR A 57 -3.55 -22.10 -21.96
C TYR A 57 -4.94 -22.40 -21.43
N GLY A 58 -5.35 -23.66 -21.39
CA GLY A 58 -6.66 -23.99 -20.84
C GLY A 58 -6.85 -25.43 -20.45
N ARG A 59 -7.88 -25.64 -19.62
CA ARG A 59 -8.47 -26.95 -19.33
C ARG A 59 -9.98 -26.77 -19.32
N VAL A 60 -10.64 -27.29 -20.36
CA VAL A 60 -12.09 -27.16 -20.56
C VAL A 60 -12.77 -28.50 -20.28
N ARG A 61 -13.57 -28.56 -19.23
CA ARG A 61 -14.26 -29.75 -18.73
C ARG A 61 -15.68 -29.39 -18.25
N PRO A 62 -16.58 -30.35 -18.01
CA PRO A 62 -17.89 -30.04 -17.44
C PRO A 62 -17.77 -29.19 -16.16
N SER A 63 -18.27 -27.96 -16.19
CA SER A 63 -18.31 -27.03 -15.06
C SER A 63 -19.31 -25.92 -15.33
N ARG A 64 -20.00 -25.48 -14.26
CA ARG A 64 -20.97 -24.37 -14.31
C ARG A 64 -20.32 -23.01 -14.56
N VAL A 65 -19.01 -22.89 -14.33
CA VAL A 65 -18.25 -21.65 -14.48
C VAL A 65 -17.08 -21.87 -15.44
N LEU A 66 -16.93 -20.95 -16.38
CA LEU A 66 -15.72 -20.80 -17.19
C LEU A 66 -14.97 -19.54 -16.73
N ARG A 67 -13.75 -19.70 -16.22
CA ARG A 67 -12.87 -18.58 -15.86
C ARG A 67 -11.95 -18.22 -17.03
N VAL A 68 -11.96 -16.98 -17.49
CA VAL A 68 -11.08 -16.50 -18.56
C VAL A 68 -10.19 -15.40 -18.00
N VAL A 69 -8.88 -15.58 -18.11
CA VAL A 69 -7.88 -14.66 -17.56
C VAL A 69 -7.11 -13.97 -18.67
N PHE A 70 -7.02 -12.65 -18.58
CA PHE A 70 -6.21 -11.79 -19.44
C PHE A 70 -5.05 -11.20 -18.62
N HIS A 71 -3.84 -11.24 -19.17
CA HIS A 71 -2.65 -10.75 -18.48
C HIS A 71 -2.46 -9.24 -18.66
N GLY A 72 -1.75 -8.60 -17.72
CA GLY A 72 -1.33 -7.21 -17.81
C GLY A 72 0.00 -7.03 -18.55
N ALA A 73 0.75 -5.98 -18.20
CA ALA A 73 2.08 -5.75 -18.76
C ALA A 73 3.06 -6.88 -18.44
N VAL A 74 3.89 -7.24 -19.42
CA VAL A 74 4.96 -8.22 -19.32
C VAL A 74 6.31 -7.52 -19.14
N ARG A 75 7.31 -8.20 -18.57
CA ARG A 75 8.67 -7.65 -18.47
C ARG A 75 9.43 -7.91 -19.78
N ALA A 76 10.25 -6.95 -20.20
CA ALA A 76 11.20 -7.18 -21.28
C ALA A 76 12.20 -8.28 -20.87
N GLY A 77 12.37 -9.31 -21.69
CA GLY A 77 13.24 -10.47 -21.41
C GLY A 77 12.48 -11.78 -21.17
N ALA A 78 13.00 -12.66 -20.30
CA ALA A 78 12.66 -14.08 -20.18
C ALA A 78 11.21 -14.46 -19.78
N ASP A 79 10.29 -13.49 -19.66
CA ASP A 79 8.83 -13.76 -19.61
C ASP A 79 8.30 -14.00 -21.04
N GLN A 80 8.92 -14.98 -21.72
CA GLN A 80 8.68 -15.36 -23.12
C GLN A 80 7.18 -15.44 -23.41
N TYR A 81 6.71 -14.63 -24.36
CA TYR A 81 5.46 -14.92 -25.03
C TYR A 81 5.46 -16.40 -25.47
N PRO A 82 4.41 -17.18 -25.17
CA PRO A 82 3.14 -16.76 -24.58
C PRO A 82 3.16 -16.56 -23.05
N ARG A 83 2.54 -15.48 -22.57
CA ARG A 83 2.29 -15.25 -21.15
C ARG A 83 0.88 -15.71 -20.78
N PHE A 84 0.77 -16.53 -19.72
CA PHE A 84 -0.50 -16.96 -19.15
C PHE A 84 -0.52 -16.65 -17.65
N ASP A 85 -1.39 -15.73 -17.24
CA ASP A 85 -1.54 -15.39 -15.83
C ASP A 85 -2.45 -16.38 -15.09
N ARG A 86 -2.20 -16.54 -13.78
CA ARG A 86 -3.02 -17.35 -12.86
C ARG A 86 -3.09 -18.85 -13.16
N VAL A 87 -2.25 -19.41 -14.04
CA VAL A 87 -2.24 -20.86 -14.36
C VAL A 87 -2.12 -21.72 -13.10
N THR A 88 -1.15 -21.42 -12.21
CA THR A 88 -0.95 -22.20 -10.97
C THR A 88 -2.16 -22.19 -10.06
N THR A 89 -2.82 -21.05 -9.91
CA THR A 89 -4.03 -20.92 -9.08
C THR A 89 -5.24 -21.59 -9.72
N MET A 90 -5.43 -21.44 -11.04
CA MET A 90 -6.57 -22.03 -11.74
C MET A 90 -6.47 -23.56 -11.88
N ARG A 91 -5.27 -24.12 -11.92
CA ARG A 91 -5.08 -25.59 -11.88
C ARG A 91 -5.60 -26.24 -10.60
N ARG A 92 -5.80 -25.47 -9.53
CA ARG A 92 -6.30 -25.96 -8.23
C ARG A 92 -7.82 -25.90 -8.12
N THR A 93 -8.52 -25.31 -9.08
CA THR A 93 -9.97 -25.15 -9.05
C THR A 93 -10.67 -26.25 -9.83
N GLU A 94 -11.90 -26.58 -9.43
CA GLU A 94 -12.74 -27.51 -10.19
C GLU A 94 -13.33 -26.90 -11.48
N ASP A 95 -13.28 -25.58 -11.59
CA ASP A 95 -13.81 -24.83 -12.74
C ASP A 95 -13.04 -25.08 -14.04
N SER A 96 -13.74 -24.88 -15.16
CA SER A 96 -13.07 -24.73 -16.45
C SER A 96 -12.33 -23.41 -16.50
N PHE A 97 -11.17 -23.37 -17.14
CA PHE A 97 -10.46 -22.11 -17.30
C PHE A 97 -9.67 -21.99 -18.61
N LEU A 98 -9.53 -20.73 -19.04
CA LEU A 98 -8.65 -20.27 -20.09
C LEU A 98 -7.78 -19.12 -19.54
N SER A 99 -6.52 -19.08 -19.95
CA SER A 99 -5.66 -17.90 -19.84
C SER A 99 -5.14 -17.59 -21.24
N ILE A 100 -5.40 -16.37 -21.70
CA ILE A 100 -5.18 -15.97 -23.10
C ILE A 100 -3.97 -15.05 -23.17
N ALA A 101 -2.98 -15.41 -23.99
CA ALA A 101 -1.84 -14.55 -24.25
C ALA A 101 -2.22 -13.46 -25.26
N ASP A 102 -1.74 -12.23 -25.06
CA ASP A 102 -1.97 -11.12 -25.98
C ASP A 102 -1.12 -11.32 -27.25
N PRO A 103 -1.73 -11.70 -28.39
CA PRO A 103 -0.99 -11.96 -29.63
C PRO A 103 -0.37 -10.68 -30.20
N THR A 104 -0.84 -9.51 -29.76
CA THR A 104 -0.32 -8.22 -30.23
C THR A 104 1.11 -7.98 -29.77
N LEU A 105 1.54 -8.62 -28.67
CA LEU A 105 2.93 -8.54 -28.20
C LEU A 105 3.95 -9.12 -29.19
N THR A 106 3.53 -9.92 -30.17
CA THR A 106 4.46 -10.54 -31.13
C THR A 106 4.94 -9.59 -32.23
N ILE A 107 4.33 -8.41 -32.38
CA ILE A 107 4.65 -7.48 -33.48
C ILE A 107 5.95 -6.71 -33.22
N ASP A 108 6.33 -6.56 -31.95
CA ASP A 108 7.53 -5.85 -31.54
C ASP A 108 7.97 -6.35 -30.15
N PRO A 109 9.18 -6.93 -30.04
CA PRO A 109 9.65 -7.56 -28.80
C PRO A 109 9.87 -6.57 -27.64
N GLU A 110 9.89 -5.27 -27.90
CA GLU A 110 10.03 -4.24 -26.86
C GLU A 110 8.67 -3.67 -26.42
N ILE A 111 7.56 -4.08 -27.05
CA ILE A 111 6.21 -3.78 -26.52
C ILE A 111 5.96 -4.70 -25.32
N THR A 112 5.74 -4.08 -24.17
CA THR A 112 5.46 -4.79 -22.91
C THR A 112 3.98 -4.85 -22.56
N LEU A 113 3.13 -4.11 -23.28
CA LEU A 113 1.68 -4.08 -23.08
C LEU A 113 0.99 -3.66 -24.37
N ALA A 114 0.01 -4.44 -24.85
CA ALA A 114 -0.64 -4.20 -26.13
C ALA A 114 -2.17 -4.35 -26.13
N TRP A 115 -2.77 -4.55 -24.95
CA TRP A 115 -4.23 -4.50 -24.73
C TRP A 115 -5.09 -5.35 -25.67
N TYR A 116 -4.52 -6.41 -26.27
CA TYR A 116 -5.23 -7.29 -27.19
C TYR A 116 -5.86 -6.51 -28.37
N THR A 117 -5.15 -5.50 -28.90
CA THR A 117 -5.67 -4.62 -29.96
C THR A 117 -5.48 -5.16 -31.36
N GLY A 118 -4.51 -6.07 -31.55
CA GLY A 118 -4.02 -6.41 -32.88
C GLY A 118 -3.34 -5.24 -33.57
N THR A 119 -3.44 -5.22 -34.89
CA THR A 119 -2.82 -4.20 -35.78
C THR A 119 -3.89 -3.59 -36.69
N SER A 120 -3.49 -2.65 -37.56
CA SER A 120 -4.37 -2.15 -38.62
C SER A 120 -4.83 -3.24 -39.60
N THR A 121 -4.15 -4.39 -39.67
CA THR A 121 -4.43 -5.47 -40.64
C THR A 121 -5.10 -6.71 -40.05
N TRP A 122 -5.07 -6.91 -38.73
CA TRP A 122 -5.71 -8.05 -38.07
C TRP A 122 -6.25 -7.71 -36.67
N ASP A 123 -7.29 -8.43 -36.25
CA ASP A 123 -7.99 -8.23 -34.98
C ASP A 123 -8.09 -9.56 -34.21
N PRO A 124 -7.52 -9.65 -32.99
CA PRO A 124 -7.66 -10.86 -32.20
C PRO A 124 -9.05 -11.02 -31.57
N ALA A 125 -9.82 -9.93 -31.43
CA ALA A 125 -11.01 -9.96 -30.59
C ALA A 125 -12.12 -10.94 -31.05
N PRO A 126 -12.47 -11.03 -32.35
CA PRO A 126 -13.46 -12.00 -32.81
C PRO A 126 -13.06 -13.46 -32.54
N VAL A 127 -11.76 -13.76 -32.64
CA VAL A 127 -11.22 -15.11 -32.41
C VAL A 127 -11.19 -15.43 -30.91
N ILE A 128 -10.83 -14.46 -30.07
CA ILE A 128 -10.91 -14.59 -28.61
C ILE A 128 -12.36 -14.86 -28.17
N ASP A 129 -13.31 -14.07 -28.66
CA ASP A 129 -14.72 -14.23 -28.33
C ASP A 129 -15.26 -15.60 -28.71
N GLU A 130 -14.92 -16.08 -29.91
CA GLU A 130 -15.38 -17.41 -30.35
C GLU A 130 -14.67 -18.55 -29.60
N LEU A 131 -13.40 -18.38 -29.23
CA LEU A 131 -12.72 -19.34 -28.38
C LEU A 131 -13.39 -19.45 -27.01
N ILE A 132 -13.76 -18.31 -26.40
CA ILE A 132 -14.47 -18.26 -25.13
C ILE A 132 -15.86 -18.92 -25.26
N ARG A 133 -16.64 -18.57 -26.29
CA ARG A 133 -17.95 -19.17 -26.54
C ARG A 133 -17.87 -20.68 -26.79
N SER A 134 -16.89 -21.12 -27.58
CA SER A 134 -16.62 -22.54 -27.83
C SER A 134 -16.31 -23.27 -26.53
N ALA A 135 -15.43 -22.74 -25.70
CA ALA A 135 -15.10 -23.31 -24.40
C ALA A 135 -16.30 -23.35 -23.44
N ALA A 136 -17.11 -22.28 -23.38
CA ALA A 136 -18.28 -22.21 -22.53
C ALA A 136 -19.34 -23.24 -22.92
N ARG A 137 -19.61 -23.41 -24.22
CA ARG A 137 -20.51 -24.46 -24.73
C ARG A 137 -20.01 -25.86 -24.38
N ARG A 138 -18.69 -26.09 -24.50
CA ARG A 138 -18.06 -27.38 -24.19
C ARG A 138 -18.08 -27.72 -22.70
N SER A 139 -17.86 -26.74 -21.83
CA SER A 139 -17.92 -26.94 -20.39
C SER A 139 -19.35 -27.02 -19.85
N GLY A 140 -20.34 -26.57 -20.63
CA GLY A 140 -21.70 -26.35 -20.12
C GLY A 140 -21.73 -25.24 -19.09
N ALA A 141 -20.88 -24.21 -19.26
CA ALA A 141 -20.82 -23.09 -18.34
C ALA A 141 -22.10 -22.26 -18.42
N GLU A 142 -22.66 -21.97 -17.27
CA GLU A 142 -23.80 -21.05 -17.12
C GLU A 142 -23.33 -19.61 -16.91
N GLN A 143 -22.10 -19.44 -16.40
CA GLN A 143 -21.45 -18.14 -16.24
C GLN A 143 -20.03 -18.15 -16.78
N VAL A 144 -19.64 -17.03 -17.37
CA VAL A 144 -18.27 -16.80 -17.83
C VAL A 144 -17.65 -15.66 -17.03
N TRP A 145 -16.59 -15.95 -16.28
CA TRP A 145 -15.91 -14.93 -15.48
C TRP A 145 -14.69 -14.42 -16.23
N LEU A 146 -14.74 -13.17 -16.69
CA LEU A 146 -13.66 -12.50 -17.38
C LEU A 146 -12.83 -11.69 -16.38
N ILE A 147 -11.57 -12.07 -16.21
CA ILE A 147 -10.72 -11.59 -15.11
C ILE A 147 -9.47 -10.93 -15.70
N GLY A 148 -9.16 -9.73 -15.24
CA GLY A 148 -7.93 -9.06 -15.64
C GLY A 148 -7.67 -7.77 -14.88
N GLY A 149 -6.42 -7.36 -14.82
CA GLY A 149 -6.05 -6.05 -14.30
C GLY A 149 -5.11 -5.31 -15.22
N SER A 150 -4.95 -4.00 -14.99
CA SER A 150 -4.20 -3.13 -15.90
C SER A 150 -4.71 -3.35 -17.34
N GLY A 151 -3.86 -3.73 -18.30
CA GLY A 151 -4.30 -3.90 -19.69
C GLY A 151 -5.12 -5.16 -19.94
N GLY A 152 -4.94 -6.21 -19.14
CA GLY A 152 -5.81 -7.38 -19.15
C GLY A 152 -7.22 -7.04 -18.65
N GLY A 153 -7.34 -6.02 -17.78
CA GLY A 153 -8.63 -5.49 -17.36
C GLY A 153 -9.38 -4.77 -18.48
N LEU A 154 -8.66 -4.04 -19.35
CA LEU A 154 -9.26 -3.48 -20.57
C LEU A 154 -9.79 -4.59 -21.48
N ALA A 155 -9.00 -5.66 -21.68
CA ALA A 155 -9.44 -6.82 -22.46
C ALA A 155 -10.68 -7.49 -21.85
N ALA A 156 -10.69 -7.71 -20.54
CA ALA A 156 -11.85 -8.28 -19.84
C ALA A 156 -13.13 -7.42 -20.02
N LEU A 157 -13.01 -6.09 -19.93
CA LEU A 157 -14.11 -5.16 -20.19
C LEU A 157 -14.58 -5.21 -21.66
N ARG A 158 -13.65 -5.26 -22.63
CA ARG A 158 -13.99 -5.35 -24.06
C ARG A 158 -14.79 -6.62 -24.36
N HIS A 159 -14.28 -7.77 -23.94
CA HIS A 159 -14.91 -9.08 -24.19
C HIS A 159 -16.18 -9.30 -23.35
N GLY A 160 -16.31 -8.63 -22.20
CA GLY A 160 -17.52 -8.70 -21.37
C GLY A 160 -18.77 -8.24 -22.08
N ARG A 161 -18.66 -7.34 -23.06
CA ARG A 161 -19.81 -6.83 -23.82
C ARG A 161 -20.37 -7.82 -24.84
N THR A 162 -19.56 -8.76 -25.30
CA THR A 162 -19.91 -9.67 -26.42
C THR A 162 -20.08 -11.12 -25.98
N VAL A 163 -19.61 -11.48 -24.78
CA VAL A 163 -19.77 -12.80 -24.19
C VAL A 163 -21.02 -12.85 -23.33
N ASP A 164 -21.92 -13.78 -23.65
CA ASP A 164 -23.16 -13.98 -22.89
C ASP A 164 -22.90 -14.45 -21.46
N ASN A 165 -23.76 -14.02 -20.53
CA ASN A 165 -23.68 -14.36 -19.10
C ASN A 165 -22.29 -14.08 -18.47
N ALA A 166 -21.65 -13.02 -18.93
CA ALA A 166 -20.34 -12.61 -18.44
C ALA A 166 -20.43 -11.86 -17.09
N LEU A 167 -19.57 -12.26 -16.16
CA LEU A 167 -19.12 -11.46 -15.02
C LEU A 167 -17.71 -10.95 -15.31
N VAL A 168 -17.54 -9.64 -15.41
CA VAL A 168 -16.22 -9.02 -15.53
C VAL A 168 -15.71 -8.66 -14.14
N PHE A 169 -14.58 -9.24 -13.73
CA PHE A 169 -13.83 -8.80 -12.56
C PHE A 169 -12.55 -8.09 -13.01
N ALA A 170 -12.61 -6.76 -13.07
CA ALA A 170 -11.52 -5.91 -13.51
C ALA A 170 -10.88 -5.19 -12.31
N PHE A 171 -9.55 -5.29 -12.16
CA PHE A 171 -8.82 -4.64 -11.06
C PHE A 171 -7.74 -3.66 -11.56
N SER A 172 -7.85 -2.40 -11.14
CA SER A 172 -7.11 -1.24 -11.66
C SER A 172 -6.93 -1.28 -13.20
N PRO A 173 -8.00 -1.49 -13.99
CA PRO A 173 -7.90 -1.63 -15.43
C PRO A 173 -7.58 -0.29 -16.09
N GLN A 174 -6.92 -0.33 -17.26
CA GLN A 174 -7.08 0.78 -18.19
C GLN A 174 -8.47 0.70 -18.84
N THR A 175 -9.04 1.86 -19.15
CA THR A 175 -10.34 1.98 -19.85
C THR A 175 -10.19 2.64 -21.22
N ASP A 176 -9.02 3.24 -21.48
CA ASP A 176 -8.59 3.83 -22.74
C ASP A 176 -7.06 3.67 -22.84
N ALA A 177 -6.58 2.80 -23.72
CA ALA A 177 -5.16 2.51 -23.90
C ALA A 177 -4.34 3.76 -24.27
N SER A 178 -4.93 4.74 -24.95
CA SER A 178 -4.23 5.98 -25.35
C SER A 178 -3.90 6.90 -24.18
N ARG A 179 -4.59 6.74 -23.04
CA ARG A 179 -4.34 7.51 -21.82
C ARG A 179 -3.31 6.86 -20.91
N TYR A 180 -2.78 5.70 -21.31
CA TYR A 180 -1.72 5.05 -20.56
C TYR A 180 -0.43 5.88 -20.59
N ARG A 181 0.08 6.26 -19.41
CA ARG A 181 1.28 7.13 -19.28
C ARG A 181 2.61 6.48 -19.68
N GLY A 182 2.63 5.17 -20.00
CA GLY A 182 3.84 4.45 -20.39
C GLY A 182 4.10 4.47 -21.91
N GLY A 183 5.32 4.10 -22.31
CA GLY A 183 5.75 4.12 -23.71
C GLY A 183 5.10 3.06 -24.63
N SER A 184 4.28 2.16 -24.08
CA SER A 184 3.73 1.04 -24.85
C SER A 184 2.69 1.47 -25.90
N PHE A 185 1.85 2.48 -25.61
CA PHE A 185 0.84 2.93 -26.58
C PHE A 185 1.46 3.64 -27.80
N PRO A 186 2.37 4.63 -27.65
CA PRO A 186 3.07 5.21 -28.80
C PRO A 186 3.80 4.15 -29.64
N ARG A 187 4.39 3.16 -28.98
CA ARG A 187 5.10 2.07 -29.65
C ARG A 187 4.18 1.13 -30.42
N LEU A 188 3.04 0.78 -29.83
CA LEU A 188 1.97 0.04 -30.50
C LEU A 188 1.50 0.76 -31.76
N MET A 189 1.32 2.09 -31.70
CA MET A 189 0.93 2.88 -32.87
C MET A 189 2.00 2.82 -33.96
N ALA A 190 3.27 3.00 -33.60
CA ALA A 190 4.40 2.93 -34.53
C ALA A 190 4.53 1.56 -35.21
N SER A 191 4.48 0.47 -34.44
CA SER A 191 4.77 -0.88 -34.93
C SER A 191 3.54 -1.61 -35.50
N GLY A 192 2.32 -1.27 -35.05
CA GLY A 192 1.09 -1.98 -35.40
C GLY A 192 0.06 -1.17 -36.20
N PHE A 193 0.13 0.16 -36.20
CA PHE A 193 -0.88 1.03 -36.83
C PHE A 193 -0.28 2.11 -37.73
N GLY A 194 0.97 1.93 -38.18
CA GLY A 194 1.61 2.85 -39.14
C GLY A 194 1.93 4.24 -38.58
N GLY A 195 2.05 4.39 -37.26
CA GLY A 195 2.33 5.65 -36.59
C GLY A 195 1.14 6.60 -36.50
N MET A 196 -0.07 6.08 -36.69
CA MET A 196 -1.32 6.85 -36.55
C MET A 196 -1.43 7.47 -35.14
N ASP A 197 -1.97 8.68 -35.06
CA ASP A 197 -2.29 9.28 -33.76
C ASP A 197 -3.49 8.58 -33.10
N ALA A 198 -3.69 8.85 -31.81
CA ALA A 198 -4.69 8.16 -31.01
C ALA A 198 -6.13 8.39 -31.48
N ASP A 199 -6.45 9.60 -31.97
CA ASP A 199 -7.81 9.96 -32.35
C ASP A 199 -8.17 9.33 -33.70
N ALA A 200 -7.25 9.37 -34.66
CA ALA A 200 -7.40 8.65 -35.92
C ALA A 200 -7.51 7.13 -35.69
N ALA A 201 -6.69 6.56 -34.80
CA ALA A 201 -6.73 5.13 -34.50
C ALA A 201 -8.09 4.71 -33.90
N LYS A 202 -8.66 5.52 -33.00
CA LYS A 202 -10.01 5.27 -32.44
C LYS A 202 -11.11 5.44 -33.48
N ALA A 203 -10.97 6.39 -34.40
CA ALA A 203 -11.95 6.61 -35.46
C ALA A 203 -11.95 5.47 -36.50
N GLU A 204 -10.78 4.99 -36.91
CA GLU A 204 -10.65 3.91 -37.89
C GLU A 204 -10.90 2.51 -37.29
N HIS A 205 -10.63 2.34 -36.00
CA HIS A 205 -10.79 1.06 -35.29
C HIS A 205 -11.60 1.21 -33.99
N PRO A 206 -12.89 1.53 -34.08
CA PRO A 206 -13.74 1.79 -32.92
C PRO A 206 -13.82 0.56 -31.99
N GLY A 207 -13.77 0.80 -30.68
CA GLY A 207 -13.84 -0.25 -29.65
C GLY A 207 -12.57 -1.10 -29.49
N ARG A 208 -11.47 -0.79 -30.19
CA ARG A 208 -10.19 -1.48 -30.00
C ARG A 208 -9.37 -0.96 -28.84
N PHE A 209 -9.34 0.35 -28.67
CA PHE A 209 -8.43 1.01 -27.72
C PHE A 209 -9.13 1.48 -26.45
N GLU A 210 -10.45 1.62 -26.46
CA GLU A 210 -11.21 2.18 -25.35
C GLU A 210 -12.57 1.48 -25.20
N VAL A 211 -13.12 1.55 -23.99
CA VAL A 211 -14.42 0.97 -23.63
C VAL A 211 -15.41 1.99 -23.08
N LEU A 212 -15.03 3.26 -22.94
CA LEU A 212 -15.88 4.29 -22.34
C LEU A 212 -17.13 4.56 -23.17
N SER A 213 -16.99 4.75 -24.48
CA SER A 213 -18.15 4.98 -25.38
C SER A 213 -19.13 3.82 -25.30
N ALA A 214 -18.56 2.63 -25.35
CA ALA A 214 -19.21 1.34 -25.27
C ALA A 214 -20.00 1.11 -23.96
N TYR A 215 -19.46 1.55 -22.83
CA TYR A 215 -20.08 1.39 -21.51
C TYR A 215 -21.01 2.54 -21.11
N SER A 216 -20.97 3.67 -21.84
CA SER A 216 -21.97 4.73 -21.71
C SER A 216 -23.32 4.39 -22.34
N GLU A 217 -23.35 3.36 -23.17
CA GLU A 217 -24.57 2.74 -23.66
C GLU A 217 -25.05 1.64 -22.70
N SER A 218 -26.25 1.10 -22.90
CA SER A 218 -26.77 0.02 -22.06
C SER A 218 -25.84 -1.21 -22.08
N CYS A 219 -25.22 -1.52 -20.94
CA CYS A 219 -24.39 -2.72 -20.77
C CYS A 219 -25.20 -3.87 -20.16
N THR A 220 -25.17 -5.04 -20.81
CA THR A 220 -25.83 -6.26 -20.32
C THR A 220 -24.94 -7.11 -19.42
N ALA A 221 -23.62 -6.87 -19.40
CA ALA A 221 -22.67 -7.62 -18.59
C ALA A 221 -22.70 -7.18 -17.13
N ALA A 222 -22.47 -8.11 -16.21
CA ALA A 222 -22.20 -7.76 -14.83
C ALA A 222 -20.72 -7.37 -14.70
N VAL A 223 -20.42 -6.19 -14.15
CA VAL A 223 -19.05 -5.71 -13.99
C VAL A 223 -18.77 -5.37 -12.54
N TYR A 224 -17.71 -5.95 -11.98
CA TYR A 224 -17.12 -5.56 -10.72
C TYR A 224 -15.75 -4.92 -10.99
N TYR A 225 -15.69 -3.60 -10.88
CA TYR A 225 -14.50 -2.79 -11.09
C TYR A 225 -13.88 -2.44 -9.74
N MET A 226 -12.69 -2.99 -9.46
CA MET A 226 -11.91 -2.66 -8.27
C MET A 226 -10.78 -1.70 -8.61
N GLN A 227 -10.69 -0.54 -7.99
CA GLN A 227 -9.60 0.42 -8.19
C GLN A 227 -8.74 0.54 -6.93
N ASN A 228 -7.41 0.48 -7.07
CA ASN A 228 -6.50 0.83 -5.98
C ASN A 228 -6.55 2.35 -5.71
N LEU A 229 -6.89 2.75 -4.49
CA LEU A 229 -6.92 4.13 -4.00
C LEU A 229 -5.53 4.80 -4.07
N THR A 230 -4.46 4.00 -4.00
CA THR A 230 -3.08 4.51 -4.00
C THR A 230 -2.46 4.59 -5.40
N ASP A 231 -3.26 4.43 -6.46
CA ASP A 231 -2.83 4.50 -7.87
C ASP A 231 -3.40 5.77 -8.56
N PRO A 232 -2.80 6.95 -8.32
CA PRO A 232 -3.37 8.24 -8.72
C PRO A 232 -3.47 8.41 -10.24
N SER A 233 -2.55 7.83 -11.00
CA SER A 233 -2.61 7.86 -12.47
C SER A 233 -3.82 7.11 -13.00
N HIS A 234 -4.05 5.88 -12.53
CA HIS A 234 -5.22 5.11 -12.98
C HIS A 234 -6.53 5.70 -12.49
N ILE A 235 -6.54 6.28 -11.29
CA ILE A 235 -7.72 7.01 -10.80
C ILE A 235 -8.09 8.12 -11.77
N THR A 236 -7.12 8.99 -12.08
CA THR A 236 -7.35 10.19 -12.90
C THR A 236 -7.67 9.84 -14.35
N ASP A 237 -6.90 8.93 -14.95
CA ASP A 237 -6.90 8.71 -16.40
C ASP A 237 -7.90 7.63 -16.84
N HIS A 238 -8.32 6.74 -15.92
CA HIS A 238 -9.16 5.58 -16.24
C HIS A 238 -10.39 5.41 -15.35
N TYR A 239 -10.24 5.48 -14.02
CA TYR A 239 -11.34 5.23 -13.09
C TYR A 239 -12.39 6.33 -13.13
N LEU A 240 -12.00 7.59 -12.90
CA LEU A 240 -12.94 8.72 -12.92
C LEU A 240 -13.63 8.89 -14.28
N PRO A 241 -12.94 8.72 -15.44
CA PRO A 241 -13.61 8.67 -16.74
C PRO A 241 -14.63 7.54 -16.86
N PHE A 242 -14.34 6.35 -16.30
CA PHE A 242 -15.27 5.23 -16.32
C PHE A 242 -16.50 5.51 -15.47
N LEU A 243 -16.35 6.03 -14.24
CA LEU A 243 -17.48 6.42 -13.39
C LEU A 243 -18.44 7.39 -14.09
N ARG A 244 -17.86 8.39 -14.79
CA ARG A 244 -18.65 9.33 -15.61
C ARG A 244 -19.34 8.65 -16.79
N ALA A 245 -18.70 7.69 -17.43
CA ALA A 245 -19.29 6.97 -18.55
C ALA A 245 -20.49 6.11 -18.11
N VAL A 246 -20.48 5.56 -16.89
CA VAL A 246 -21.53 4.66 -16.40
C VAL A 246 -22.51 5.30 -15.40
N ASP A 247 -22.51 6.63 -15.32
CA ASP A 247 -23.35 7.45 -14.44
C ASP A 247 -23.30 7.03 -12.95
N ILE A 248 -22.10 6.74 -12.44
CA ILE A 248 -21.88 6.50 -11.00
C ILE A 248 -21.38 7.80 -10.35
N PRO A 249 -22.18 8.47 -9.49
CA PRO A 249 -21.87 9.79 -8.96
C PRO A 249 -20.87 9.78 -7.79
N GLU A 250 -20.71 8.64 -7.12
CA GLU A 250 -19.85 8.47 -5.94
C GLU A 250 -18.52 7.80 -6.29
N ALA A 251 -17.52 7.94 -5.42
CA ALA A 251 -16.21 7.32 -5.58
C ALA A 251 -16.23 5.78 -5.51
N SER A 252 -17.37 5.17 -5.20
CA SER A 252 -17.68 3.74 -5.27
C SER A 252 -19.19 3.60 -5.28
N GLY A 253 -19.72 2.53 -5.88
CA GLY A 253 -21.16 2.31 -5.92
C GLY A 253 -21.61 1.58 -7.17
N ASP A 254 -22.93 1.51 -7.35
CA ASP A 254 -23.58 0.79 -8.42
C ASP A 254 -24.09 1.76 -9.49
N SER A 255 -23.94 1.38 -10.76
CA SER A 255 -24.58 2.07 -11.89
C SER A 255 -26.10 2.07 -11.74
N PRO A 256 -26.84 2.98 -12.40
CA PRO A 256 -28.31 3.02 -12.33
C PRO A 256 -29.01 1.70 -12.71
N THR A 257 -28.38 0.87 -13.55
CA THR A 257 -28.92 -0.45 -13.94
C THR A 257 -28.58 -1.58 -12.95
N ALA A 258 -27.82 -1.27 -11.90
CA ALA A 258 -27.21 -2.23 -10.96
C ALA A 258 -26.39 -3.34 -11.64
N ARG A 259 -25.91 -3.11 -12.88
CA ARG A 259 -25.07 -4.07 -13.61
C ARG A 259 -23.58 -3.84 -13.44
N ILE A 260 -23.19 -2.65 -13.01
CA ILE A 260 -21.79 -2.28 -12.80
C ILE A 260 -21.63 -1.82 -11.35
N ARG A 261 -20.78 -2.50 -10.60
CA ARG A 261 -20.33 -2.12 -9.26
C ARG A 261 -18.88 -1.67 -9.33
N THR A 262 -18.60 -0.51 -8.75
CA THR A 262 -17.25 0.02 -8.64
C THR A 262 -16.86 0.14 -7.18
N VAL A 263 -15.61 -0.23 -6.86
CA VAL A 263 -15.07 -0.14 -5.51
C VAL A 263 -13.68 0.47 -5.54
N LEU A 264 -13.48 1.51 -4.73
CA LEU A 264 -12.20 2.17 -4.52
C LEU A 264 -11.63 1.68 -3.19
N VAL A 265 -10.47 1.03 -3.24
CA VAL A 265 -9.91 0.29 -2.09
C VAL A 265 -8.44 0.60 -1.89
N ALA A 266 -8.03 0.78 -0.64
CA ALA A 266 -6.62 0.83 -0.29
C ALA A 266 -6.05 -0.59 -0.32
N GLN A 267 -5.28 -0.92 -1.36
CA GLN A 267 -4.62 -2.23 -1.45
C GLN A 267 -3.36 -2.28 -0.58
N GLU A 268 -2.94 -3.48 -0.18
CA GLU A 268 -1.66 -3.75 0.48
C GLU A 268 -0.48 -3.21 -0.35
N ARG A 269 -0.58 -3.37 -1.67
CA ARG A 269 0.39 -2.81 -2.61
C ARG A 269 0.11 -1.33 -2.84
N GLU A 270 1.10 -0.51 -2.53
CA GLU A 270 1.08 0.92 -2.88
C GLU A 270 1.32 1.13 -4.39
N GLY A 271 0.56 2.04 -4.99
CA GLY A 271 0.69 2.40 -6.41
C GLY A 271 0.08 1.37 -7.36
N HIS A 272 0.46 1.47 -8.63
CA HIS A 272 -0.05 0.57 -9.65
C HIS A 272 0.47 -0.87 -9.48
N GLY A 273 -0.45 -1.84 -9.51
CA GLY A 273 -0.12 -3.26 -9.56
C GLY A 273 -1.30 -4.20 -9.26
N PRO A 274 -1.09 -5.52 -9.42
CA PRO A 274 -2.09 -6.49 -9.00
C PRO A 274 -2.29 -6.47 -7.47
N PRO A 275 -3.53 -6.78 -7.02
CA PRO A 275 -3.83 -6.99 -5.61
C PRO A 275 -3.11 -8.24 -5.06
N SER A 276 -3.02 -8.35 -3.74
CA SER A 276 -2.54 -9.56 -3.06
C SER A 276 -3.46 -10.76 -3.37
N ALA A 277 -3.00 -11.98 -3.10
CA ALA A 277 -3.83 -13.17 -3.31
C ALA A 277 -5.11 -13.14 -2.47
N ALA A 278 -5.01 -12.69 -1.21
CA ALA A 278 -6.15 -12.57 -0.31
C ALA A 278 -7.14 -11.48 -0.77
N GLU A 279 -6.64 -10.32 -1.18
CA GLU A 279 -7.47 -9.24 -1.72
C GLU A 279 -8.19 -9.67 -3.00
N PHE A 280 -7.47 -10.35 -3.90
CA PHE A 280 -8.06 -10.88 -5.12
C PHE A 280 -9.19 -11.87 -4.82
N ASP A 281 -8.95 -12.85 -3.95
CA ASP A 281 -9.96 -13.88 -3.64
C ASP A 281 -11.17 -13.25 -2.95
N MET A 282 -10.96 -12.32 -2.01
CA MET A 282 -12.03 -11.58 -1.35
C MET A 282 -12.88 -10.80 -2.35
N HIS A 283 -12.25 -10.04 -3.25
CA HIS A 283 -13.00 -9.22 -4.21
C HIS A 283 -13.63 -10.04 -5.33
N LEU A 284 -13.03 -11.16 -5.74
CA LEU A 284 -13.66 -12.10 -6.65
C LEU A 284 -14.92 -12.70 -6.02
N GLN A 285 -14.89 -13.09 -4.74
CA GLN A 285 -16.08 -13.55 -4.02
C GLN A 285 -17.17 -12.46 -3.95
N ARG A 286 -16.79 -11.19 -3.75
CA ARG A 286 -17.74 -10.06 -3.80
C ARG A 286 -18.31 -9.83 -5.19
N ALA A 287 -17.51 -10.00 -6.24
CA ALA A 287 -17.97 -9.92 -7.63
C ALA A 287 -18.98 -11.04 -7.95
N VAL A 288 -18.78 -12.23 -7.39
CA VAL A 288 -19.72 -13.36 -7.52
C VAL A 288 -20.97 -13.15 -6.67
N ALA A 289 -20.86 -12.59 -5.47
CA ALA A 289 -22.06 -12.24 -4.69
C ALA A 289 -22.90 -11.17 -5.41
N PHE A 290 -22.25 -10.21 -6.07
CA PHE A 290 -22.90 -9.11 -6.78
C PHE A 290 -23.85 -9.59 -7.90
N ILE A 291 -23.53 -10.67 -8.62
CA ILE A 291 -24.42 -11.21 -9.66
C ILE A 291 -25.66 -11.94 -9.10
N ASP A 292 -25.59 -12.38 -7.84
CA ASP A 292 -26.71 -13.05 -7.14
C ASP A 292 -27.61 -12.04 -6.41
N GLU A 293 -27.14 -10.81 -6.19
CA GLU A 293 -27.93 -9.71 -5.68
C GLU A 293 -29.01 -9.32 -6.71
N LYS A 294 -30.30 -9.46 -6.34
CA LYS A 294 -31.39 -9.05 -7.22
C LYS A 294 -31.33 -7.53 -7.41
N PRO A 295 -31.41 -7.01 -8.65
CA PRO A 295 -31.55 -5.57 -8.84
C PRO A 295 -32.94 -5.17 -8.31
N ASP A 296 -32.98 -4.49 -7.16
CA ASP A 296 -34.16 -3.73 -6.80
C ASP A 296 -34.38 -2.67 -7.89
N ALA A 297 -35.61 -2.56 -8.37
CA ALA A 297 -35.96 -1.63 -9.44
C ALA A 297 -35.50 -0.21 -9.05
N ALA A 298 -34.64 0.38 -9.88
CA ALA A 298 -34.14 1.73 -9.67
C ALA A 298 -35.33 2.71 -9.53
N PRO A 299 -35.31 3.63 -8.55
CA PRO A 299 -36.27 4.71 -8.51
C PRO A 299 -36.10 5.62 -9.74
N GLU A 300 -37.21 6.05 -10.34
CA GLU A 300 -37.21 6.98 -11.47
C GLU A 300 -36.41 8.25 -11.14
N ALA A 301 -35.52 8.64 -12.05
CA ALA A 301 -34.72 9.85 -11.94
C ALA A 301 -35.63 11.09 -11.87
N GLY A 302 -35.60 11.78 -10.73
CA GLY A 302 -36.28 13.07 -10.55
C GLY A 302 -35.65 14.19 -11.40
N PRO A 303 -36.36 15.31 -11.59
CA PRO A 303 -35.89 16.40 -12.44
C PRO A 303 -34.64 17.06 -11.85
N GLY A 304 -33.60 17.20 -12.68
CA GLY A 304 -32.33 17.82 -12.30
C GLY A 304 -32.46 19.29 -11.86
N PRO A 305 -31.55 19.78 -11.00
CA PRO A 305 -31.64 21.14 -10.45
C PRO A 305 -31.41 22.20 -11.53
N ARG A 306 -32.11 23.33 -11.39
CA ARG A 306 -32.03 24.50 -12.28
C ARG A 306 -30.67 25.21 -12.14
N GLY A 307 -30.22 25.74 -13.28
CA GLY A 307 -28.86 26.21 -13.52
C GLY A 307 -28.31 27.27 -12.56
N LEU A 308 -27.09 27.00 -12.12
CA LEU A 308 -26.08 28.00 -11.76
C LEU A 308 -25.24 28.28 -13.02
N GLU A 309 -24.64 29.47 -13.14
CA GLU A 309 -23.83 29.81 -14.31
C GLU A 309 -22.57 28.91 -14.38
N GLU A 310 -22.20 28.48 -15.59
CA GLU A 310 -21.17 27.46 -15.86
C GLU A 310 -19.79 27.79 -15.24
N ALA A 311 -19.50 29.07 -15.04
CA ALA A 311 -18.29 29.56 -14.38
C ALA A 311 -18.32 29.32 -12.86
N GLU A 312 -19.46 29.56 -12.20
CA GLU A 312 -19.63 29.34 -10.76
C GLU A 312 -19.57 27.84 -10.42
N ILE A 313 -20.14 27.00 -11.30
CA ILE A 313 -20.06 25.53 -11.18
C ILE A 313 -18.60 25.07 -11.28
N ARG A 314 -17.82 25.64 -12.20
CA ARG A 314 -16.41 25.26 -12.41
C ARG A 314 -15.54 25.63 -11.23
N THR A 315 -15.65 26.86 -10.73
CA THR A 315 -14.90 27.30 -9.55
C THR A 315 -15.29 26.51 -8.31
N ALA A 316 -16.58 26.23 -8.10
CA ALA A 316 -17.02 25.37 -7.00
C ALA A 316 -16.50 23.93 -7.15
N LEU A 317 -16.41 23.39 -8.37
CA LEU A 317 -15.83 22.07 -8.65
C LEU A 317 -14.33 22.03 -8.36
N GLU A 318 -13.58 23.07 -8.72
CA GLU A 318 -12.14 23.17 -8.49
C GLU A 318 -11.85 23.25 -6.98
N GLU A 319 -12.56 24.11 -6.24
CA GLU A 319 -12.43 24.21 -4.78
C GLU A 319 -12.84 22.91 -4.07
N LEU A 320 -13.89 22.23 -4.55
CA LEU A 320 -14.33 20.96 -3.98
C LEU A 320 -13.31 19.84 -4.29
N SER A 321 -12.74 19.83 -5.49
CA SER A 321 -11.69 18.88 -5.88
C SER A 321 -10.45 19.04 -5.00
N GLU A 322 -10.02 20.28 -4.76
CA GLU A 322 -8.83 20.56 -3.95
C GLU A 322 -9.03 20.15 -2.48
N LYS A 323 -10.20 20.47 -1.91
CA LYS A 323 -10.62 20.00 -0.56
C LYS A 323 -10.73 18.49 -0.48
N LEU A 324 -11.24 17.84 -1.54
CA LEU A 324 -11.36 16.38 -1.59
C LEU A 324 -9.98 15.72 -1.68
N THR A 325 -9.05 16.26 -2.47
CA THR A 325 -7.65 15.80 -2.52
C THR A 325 -6.97 15.92 -1.16
N GLU A 326 -7.13 17.04 -0.47
CA GLU A 326 -6.56 17.25 0.86
C GLU A 326 -7.15 16.30 1.92
N ALA A 327 -8.47 16.04 1.84
CA ALA A 327 -9.15 15.09 2.70
C ALA A 327 -8.69 13.64 2.44
N ILE A 328 -8.51 13.25 1.17
CA ILE A 328 -7.98 11.94 0.77
C ILE A 328 -6.54 11.79 1.28
N ASP A 329 -5.67 12.77 1.09
CA ASP A 329 -4.29 12.71 1.56
C ASP A 329 -4.20 12.62 3.09
N THR A 330 -5.08 13.30 3.80
CA THR A 330 -5.16 13.25 5.26
C THR A 330 -5.67 11.89 5.74
N THR A 331 -6.68 11.34 5.07
CA THR A 331 -7.24 10.01 5.37
C THR A 331 -6.22 8.91 5.06
N THR A 332 -5.54 8.98 3.92
CA THR A 332 -4.49 8.02 3.52
C THR A 332 -3.29 8.10 4.47
N ARG A 333 -2.87 9.29 4.93
CA ARG A 333 -1.83 9.43 5.98
C ARG A 333 -2.26 8.76 7.29
N THR A 334 -3.50 8.96 7.71
CA THR A 334 -4.07 8.37 8.93
C THR A 334 -4.17 6.84 8.81
N TYR A 335 -4.64 6.34 7.67
CA TYR A 335 -4.71 4.90 7.38
C TYR A 335 -3.32 4.26 7.32
N ARG A 336 -2.33 4.90 6.67
CA ARG A 336 -0.92 4.46 6.67
C ARG A 336 -0.34 4.40 8.09
N ALA A 337 -0.68 5.36 8.95
CA ALA A 337 -0.24 5.36 10.35
C ALA A 337 -0.86 4.19 11.12
N LEU A 338 -2.17 3.95 10.96
CA LEU A 338 -2.87 2.83 11.58
C LEU A 338 -2.35 1.47 11.08
N ASN A 339 -2.17 1.30 9.76
CA ASN A 339 -1.80 0.01 9.20
C ASN A 339 -0.35 -0.39 9.53
N ARG A 340 0.56 0.60 9.64
CA ARG A 340 1.90 0.38 10.21
C ARG A 340 1.84 -0.05 11.68
N GLN A 341 0.94 0.54 12.47
CA GLN A 341 0.71 0.10 13.85
C GLN A 341 0.14 -1.31 13.91
N ILE A 342 -0.73 -1.71 12.96
CA ILE A 342 -1.32 -3.05 12.92
C ILE A 342 -0.29 -4.12 12.53
N GLY A 343 0.59 -3.86 11.56
CA GLY A 343 1.60 -4.82 11.12
C GLY A 343 2.66 -5.17 12.18
N ILE A 344 2.91 -4.27 13.13
CA ILE A 344 3.85 -4.49 14.25
C ILE A 344 3.18 -5.06 15.50
N LEU A 345 1.83 -5.12 15.56
CA LEU A 345 1.08 -5.58 16.74
C LEU A 345 1.54 -6.96 17.27
N PRO A 346 1.80 -7.99 16.44
CA PRO A 346 2.27 -9.28 16.94
C PRO A 346 3.63 -9.16 17.64
N TRP A 347 4.55 -8.39 17.06
CA TRP A 347 5.88 -8.17 17.61
C TRP A 347 5.86 -7.29 18.87
N THR A 348 5.04 -6.22 18.89
CA THR A 348 4.87 -5.39 20.10
C THR A 348 4.19 -6.14 21.23
N THR A 349 3.25 -7.04 20.93
CA THR A 349 2.59 -7.88 21.94
C THR A 349 3.57 -8.89 22.54
N GLU A 350 4.36 -9.56 21.69
CA GLU A 350 5.37 -10.53 22.14
C GLU A 350 6.46 -9.85 22.98
N THR A 351 7.02 -8.73 22.51
CA THR A 351 8.05 -7.99 23.25
C THR A 351 7.52 -7.46 24.58
N TYR A 352 6.30 -6.91 24.60
CA TYR A 352 5.67 -6.45 25.83
C TYR A 352 5.42 -7.61 26.79
N HIS A 353 4.94 -8.76 26.28
CA HIS A 353 4.72 -9.97 27.07
C HIS A 353 6.04 -10.49 27.66
N ARG A 354 7.10 -10.60 26.86
CA ARG A 354 8.44 -10.99 27.32
C ARG A 354 8.95 -10.06 28.43
N LEU A 355 8.95 -8.75 28.21
CA LEU A 355 9.40 -7.76 29.20
C LEU A 355 8.55 -7.83 30.47
N SER A 356 7.24 -8.03 30.35
CA SER A 356 6.35 -8.19 31.49
C SER A 356 6.71 -9.40 32.36
N GLN A 357 7.03 -10.53 31.73
CA GLN A 357 7.44 -11.75 32.44
C GLN A 357 8.86 -11.62 33.04
N GLU A 358 9.76 -10.90 32.37
CA GLU A 358 11.16 -10.77 32.79
C GLU A 358 11.36 -9.76 33.93
N LEU A 359 10.61 -8.66 33.90
CA LEU A 359 10.86 -7.47 34.74
C LEU A 359 9.78 -7.19 35.78
N ILE A 360 8.53 -7.63 35.55
CA ILE A 360 7.42 -7.34 36.46
C ILE A 360 6.99 -8.63 37.16
N PRO A 361 7.24 -8.78 38.47
CA PRO A 361 6.68 -9.86 39.28
C PRO A 361 5.16 -10.00 39.08
N SER A 362 4.67 -11.24 39.03
CA SER A 362 3.28 -11.56 38.71
C SER A 362 2.25 -11.06 39.74
N ASP A 363 2.70 -10.64 40.92
CA ASP A 363 1.90 -10.04 41.99
C ASP A 363 1.85 -8.50 41.95
N ARG A 364 2.59 -7.88 41.03
CA ARG A 364 2.58 -6.42 40.81
C ARG A 364 1.74 -6.05 39.58
N PRO A 365 1.08 -4.88 39.57
CA PRO A 365 0.32 -4.44 38.42
C PRO A 365 1.24 -4.17 37.23
N LEU A 366 0.80 -4.58 36.03
CA LEU A 366 1.49 -4.25 34.80
C LEU A 366 1.42 -2.74 34.54
N PRO A 367 2.54 -2.09 34.17
CA PRO A 367 2.51 -0.69 33.78
C PRO A 367 1.58 -0.50 32.56
N PRO A 368 0.69 0.50 32.54
CA PRO A 368 -0.22 0.67 31.41
C PRO A 368 0.52 0.96 30.10
N ALA A 369 0.05 0.33 29.00
CA ALA A 369 0.44 0.64 27.62
C ALA A 369 -0.69 1.41 26.93
N GLY A 370 -0.40 2.49 26.19
CA GLY A 370 -1.45 3.32 25.57
C GLY A 370 -1.05 4.75 25.17
N SER A 371 -2.05 5.63 24.99
CA SER A 371 -2.05 6.88 24.20
C SER A 371 -0.92 7.90 24.45
N PHE A 372 -0.33 7.90 25.65
CA PHE A 372 0.77 8.77 26.06
C PHE A 372 1.96 7.98 26.66
N ALA A 373 1.89 6.65 26.64
CA ALA A 373 2.96 5.79 27.14
C ALA A 373 3.98 5.51 26.04
N LEU A 374 5.24 5.36 26.45
CA LEU A 374 6.32 4.94 25.56
C LEU A 374 5.93 3.65 24.82
N ARG A 375 6.21 3.61 23.50
CA ARG A 375 5.96 2.43 22.67
C ARG A 375 6.86 1.26 23.11
N THR A 376 6.38 0.03 22.92
CA THR A 376 7.09 -1.19 23.37
C THR A 376 8.54 -1.27 22.87
N ALA A 377 8.82 -0.81 21.64
CA ALA A 377 10.17 -0.78 21.08
C ALA A 377 11.11 0.16 21.87
N GLY A 378 10.59 1.33 22.30
CA GLY A 378 11.31 2.26 23.15
C GLY A 378 11.56 1.70 24.56
N ILE A 379 10.58 0.96 25.12
CA ILE A 379 10.73 0.30 26.42
C ILE A 379 11.84 -0.77 26.36
N ASP A 380 11.84 -1.63 25.33
CA ASP A 380 12.88 -2.65 25.14
C ASP A 380 14.27 -2.01 25.01
N GLU A 381 14.37 -0.90 24.28
CA GLU A 381 15.62 -0.17 24.15
C GLU A 381 16.09 0.45 25.48
N LEU A 382 15.23 1.15 26.19
CA LEU A 382 15.60 1.76 27.48
C LEU A 382 16.06 0.70 28.48
N THR A 383 15.34 -0.42 28.57
CA THR A 383 15.72 -1.51 29.48
C THR A 383 17.04 -2.16 29.06
N ARG A 384 17.32 -2.26 27.75
CA ARG A 384 18.62 -2.69 27.21
C ARG A 384 19.74 -1.71 27.55
N LEU A 385 19.54 -0.41 27.36
CA LEU A 385 20.53 0.62 27.69
C LEU A 385 20.87 0.61 29.17
N LEU A 386 19.88 0.51 30.06
CA LEU A 386 20.11 0.41 31.51
C LEU A 386 20.90 -0.83 31.88
N ARG A 387 20.55 -1.98 31.31
CA ARG A 387 21.23 -3.26 31.55
C ARG A 387 22.68 -3.25 31.07
N GLU A 388 22.95 -2.65 29.91
CA GLU A 388 24.30 -2.60 29.33
C GLU A 388 25.20 -1.53 29.97
N SER A 389 24.63 -0.39 30.34
CA SER A 389 25.39 0.73 30.90
C SER A 389 25.64 0.59 32.40
N GLY A 390 24.78 -0.14 33.11
CA GLY A 390 24.79 -0.17 34.58
C GLY A 390 24.52 1.19 35.20
N ALA A 391 23.74 2.05 34.53
CA ALA A 391 23.44 3.40 35.00
C ALA A 391 22.83 3.39 36.41
N GLU A 392 23.38 4.21 37.32
CA GLU A 392 22.93 4.33 38.70
C GLU A 392 22.08 5.58 38.90
N ALA A 393 22.39 6.68 38.20
CA ALA A 393 21.63 7.91 38.23
C ALA A 393 20.92 8.16 36.88
N VAL A 394 19.61 7.90 36.86
CA VAL A 394 18.76 8.07 35.67
C VAL A 394 17.88 9.29 35.84
N VAL A 395 17.84 10.18 34.84
CA VAL A 395 16.91 11.33 34.82
C VAL A 395 15.96 11.19 33.65
N GLU A 396 14.67 11.35 33.92
CA GLU A 396 13.58 11.37 32.93
C GLU A 396 12.98 12.77 32.87
N CYS A 397 12.96 13.38 31.69
CA CYS A 397 12.12 14.54 31.42
C CYS A 397 10.72 14.00 31.14
N GLY A 398 9.77 14.23 32.05
CA GLY A 398 8.48 13.54 32.07
C GLY A 398 8.41 12.50 33.19
N SER A 399 7.32 11.76 33.24
CA SER A 399 7.09 10.65 34.17
C SER A 399 6.05 9.69 33.60
N GLY A 400 5.95 8.45 34.08
CA GLY A 400 4.84 7.56 33.71
C GLY A 400 5.18 6.08 33.75
N SER A 401 4.71 5.34 32.74
CA SER A 401 4.94 3.89 32.66
C SER A 401 6.40 3.54 32.36
N SER A 402 7.09 4.34 31.56
CA SER A 402 8.55 4.28 31.33
C SER A 402 9.33 4.32 32.63
N THR A 403 8.93 5.16 33.58
CA THR A 403 9.53 5.24 34.92
C THR A 403 9.51 3.88 35.63
N VAL A 404 8.38 3.18 35.58
CA VAL A 404 8.23 1.86 36.22
C VAL A 404 9.12 0.83 35.54
N TRP A 405 9.16 0.80 34.20
CA TRP A 405 10.01 -0.12 33.45
C TRP A 405 11.49 0.09 33.75
N MET A 406 11.95 1.35 33.82
CA MET A 406 13.32 1.67 34.19
C MET A 406 13.64 1.23 35.62
N ALA A 407 12.78 1.58 36.59
CA ALA A 407 12.96 1.19 37.99
C ALA A 407 12.95 -0.34 38.19
N SER A 408 12.05 -1.06 37.51
CA SER A 408 12.00 -2.52 37.51
C SER A 408 13.25 -3.15 36.90
N GLN A 409 13.77 -2.61 35.79
CA GLN A 409 14.99 -3.10 35.18
C GLN A 409 16.20 -2.93 36.10
N MET A 410 16.29 -1.82 36.82
CA MET A 410 17.36 -1.56 37.79
C MET A 410 17.27 -2.51 38.99
N GLU A 411 16.07 -2.68 39.56
CA GLU A 411 15.81 -3.65 40.64
C GLU A 411 16.19 -5.08 40.20
N ARG A 412 15.78 -5.47 39.00
CA ARG A 412 16.05 -6.80 38.43
C ARG A 412 17.53 -7.05 38.16
N ALA A 413 18.25 -6.03 37.69
CA ALA A 413 19.68 -6.11 37.43
C ALA A 413 20.53 -6.06 38.72
N GLY A 414 19.91 -5.78 39.88
CA GLY A 414 20.61 -5.60 41.15
C GLY A 414 21.49 -4.35 41.19
N VAL A 415 21.19 -3.36 40.34
CA VAL A 415 21.92 -2.08 40.31
C VAL A 415 21.35 -1.19 41.42
N ASP A 416 22.22 -0.68 42.29
CA ASP A 416 21.80 0.20 43.37
C ASP A 416 21.64 1.65 42.89
N GLY A 417 20.76 1.84 41.91
CA GLY A 417 20.49 3.14 41.30
C GLY A 417 19.08 3.66 41.57
N HIS A 418 18.82 4.86 41.06
CA HIS A 418 17.59 5.62 41.25
C HIS A 418 17.18 6.41 40.00
N VAL A 419 15.87 6.44 39.72
CA VAL A 419 15.27 7.23 38.62
C VAL A 419 14.68 8.53 39.17
N TYR A 420 15.01 9.67 38.55
CA TYR A 420 14.47 10.98 38.90
C TYR A 420 13.65 11.55 37.74
N CYS A 421 12.36 11.76 37.95
CA CYS A 421 11.42 12.20 36.93
C CYS A 421 11.03 13.66 37.13
N LEU A 422 11.06 14.47 36.07
CA LEU A 422 10.58 15.84 36.09
C LEU A 422 9.14 15.90 35.55
N GLU A 423 8.15 16.07 36.43
CA GLU A 423 6.75 16.14 36.02
C GLU A 423 6.15 17.52 36.28
N HIS A 424 5.65 18.14 35.22
CA HIS A 424 5.08 19.48 35.27
C HIS A 424 3.61 19.54 35.67
N GLU A 425 2.84 18.48 35.40
CA GLU A 425 1.42 18.46 35.71
C GLU A 425 1.18 17.75 37.06
N PRO A 426 0.69 18.43 38.10
CA PRO A 426 0.57 17.85 39.45
C PRO A 426 -0.29 16.58 39.49
N ASN A 427 -1.34 16.52 38.67
CA ASN A 427 -2.21 15.33 38.59
C ASN A 427 -1.45 14.14 38.00
N TYR A 428 -0.66 14.35 36.96
CA TYR A 428 0.13 13.31 36.32
C TYR A 428 1.27 12.84 37.24
N ALA A 429 1.89 13.77 37.96
CA ALA A 429 2.90 13.45 38.97
C ALA A 429 2.33 12.52 40.06
N GLN A 430 1.13 12.81 40.56
CA GLN A 430 0.46 11.96 41.53
C GLN A 430 0.11 10.58 40.97
N GLN A 431 -0.37 10.51 39.72
CA GLN A 431 -0.66 9.23 39.06
C GLN A 431 0.59 8.34 38.94
N THR A 432 1.74 8.93 38.58
CA THR A 432 3.00 8.19 38.50
C THR A 432 3.46 7.72 39.89
N ARG A 433 3.33 8.55 40.93
CA ARG A 433 3.62 8.14 42.32
C ARG A 433 2.77 6.98 42.78
N ASP A 434 1.46 7.02 42.52
CA ASP A 434 0.54 5.94 42.87
C ASP A 434 0.87 4.65 42.10
N LEU A 435 1.33 4.78 40.86
CA LEU A 435 1.77 3.63 40.06
C LEU A 435 3.05 3.01 40.65
N LEU A 436 4.05 3.82 41.00
CA LEU A 436 5.28 3.36 41.65
C LEU A 436 5.00 2.67 42.99
N ASP A 437 4.07 3.20 43.78
CA ASP A 437 3.69 2.63 45.08
C ASP A 437 3.03 1.25 44.92
N ARG A 438 2.04 1.14 44.01
CA ARG A 438 1.40 -0.15 43.72
C ARG A 438 2.36 -1.17 43.11
N SER A 439 3.41 -0.71 42.43
CA SER A 439 4.47 -1.58 41.89
C SER A 439 5.60 -1.85 42.89
N GLY A 440 5.54 -1.31 44.12
CA GLY A 440 6.57 -1.50 45.15
C GLY A 440 7.91 -0.82 44.84
N LEU A 441 7.93 0.14 43.92
CA LEU A 441 9.14 0.76 43.35
C LEU A 441 9.34 2.22 43.80
N SER A 442 8.55 2.73 44.75
CA SER A 442 8.74 4.07 45.33
C SER A 442 10.13 4.30 45.93
N HIS A 443 10.86 3.23 46.25
CA HIS A 443 12.23 3.28 46.76
C HIS A 443 13.29 3.39 45.65
N ARG A 444 12.91 3.25 44.37
CA ARG A 444 13.79 3.27 43.18
C ARG A 444 13.54 4.43 42.24
N ALA A 445 12.45 5.17 42.43
CA ALA A 445 12.12 6.32 41.60
C ALA A 445 11.52 7.47 42.42
N THR A 446 11.89 8.69 42.06
CA THR A 446 11.35 9.93 42.64
C THR A 446 10.76 10.81 41.55
N VAL A 447 9.49 11.16 41.72
CA VAL A 447 8.80 12.13 40.85
C VAL A 447 8.93 13.51 41.48
N VAL A 448 9.70 14.39 40.84
CA VAL A 448 9.91 15.79 41.23
C VAL A 448 8.82 16.63 40.57
N ASP A 449 8.06 17.39 41.36
CA ASP A 449 7.12 18.38 40.84
C ASP A 449 7.93 19.52 40.20
N ALA A 450 7.82 19.63 38.89
CA ALA A 450 8.63 20.49 38.05
C ALA A 450 7.73 21.41 37.20
N PRO A 451 7.06 22.40 37.80
CA PRO A 451 6.21 23.33 37.04
C PRO A 451 7.02 24.03 35.95
N LEU A 452 6.35 24.37 34.85
CA LEU A 452 7.00 25.02 33.72
C LEU A 452 7.10 26.53 33.92
N GLU A 453 8.28 27.09 33.66
CA GLU A 453 8.61 28.50 33.81
C GLU A 453 9.21 29.05 32.51
N GLU A 454 9.05 30.36 32.28
CA GLU A 454 9.72 31.05 31.18
C GLU A 454 11.21 31.23 31.50
N LEU A 455 12.07 30.66 30.66
CA LEU A 455 13.52 30.85 30.67
C LEU A 455 13.84 32.23 30.09
N SER A 456 14.14 33.20 30.95
CA SER A 456 14.54 34.55 30.52
C SER A 456 15.97 34.56 29.97
N GLU A 457 16.14 34.84 28.66
CA GLU A 457 17.42 35.27 28.08
C GLU A 457 17.32 36.74 27.63
N PRO A 458 18.23 37.64 28.05
CA PRO A 458 18.24 39.01 27.58
C PRO A 458 18.43 39.07 26.05
N GLY A 459 17.42 39.55 25.32
CA GLY A 459 17.50 39.80 23.87
C GLY A 459 16.97 38.71 22.93
N SER A 460 16.24 37.71 23.45
CA SER A 460 15.61 36.67 22.64
C SER A 460 14.09 36.88 22.52
N ASP A 461 13.56 36.88 21.29
CA ASP A 461 12.11 37.02 20.98
C ASP A 461 11.36 35.66 21.02
N ARG A 462 12.00 34.60 21.53
CA ARG A 462 11.41 33.25 21.61
C ARG A 462 10.95 32.98 23.04
N GLN A 463 9.65 32.74 23.24
CA GLN A 463 9.15 32.14 24.48
C GLN A 463 9.79 30.76 24.65
N ARG A 464 10.59 30.59 25.72
CA ARG A 464 11.29 29.35 26.07
C ARG A 464 10.72 28.87 27.39
N THR A 465 9.76 27.94 27.34
CA THR A 465 9.13 27.39 28.55
C THR A 465 9.74 26.03 28.86
N TRP A 466 10.22 25.84 30.10
CA TRP A 466 10.86 24.59 30.54
C TRP A 466 10.67 24.33 32.03
N TYR A 467 11.07 23.16 32.53
CA TYR A 467 11.03 22.79 33.94
C TYR A 467 11.72 23.82 34.84
N SER A 468 11.08 24.19 35.95
CA SER A 468 11.60 25.17 36.91
C SER A 468 12.99 24.82 37.44
N ARG A 469 13.83 25.85 37.64
CA ARG A 469 15.20 25.66 38.17
C ARG A 469 15.21 25.04 39.57
N ALA A 470 14.22 25.38 40.39
CA ALA A 470 14.03 24.80 41.72
C ALA A 470 13.80 23.28 41.68
N ALA A 471 13.15 22.76 40.63
CA ALA A 471 13.03 21.32 40.43
C ALA A 471 14.37 20.68 40.04
N LEU A 472 15.18 21.36 39.22
CA LEU A 472 16.50 20.87 38.80
C LEU A 472 17.49 20.75 39.97
N GLU A 473 17.31 21.52 41.06
CA GLU A 473 18.13 21.42 42.28
C GLU A 473 17.91 20.10 43.04
N GLN A 474 16.78 19.41 42.80
CA GLN A 474 16.46 18.12 43.42
C GLN A 474 17.04 16.92 42.67
N LEU A 475 17.59 17.15 41.47
CA LEU A 475 18.22 16.12 40.65
C LEU A 475 19.66 15.82 41.12
N PRO A 476 20.18 14.61 40.87
CA PRO A 476 21.56 14.28 41.19
C PRO A 476 22.55 15.20 40.46
N SER A 477 23.74 15.35 41.05
CA SER A 477 24.85 16.13 40.47
C SER A 477 25.53 15.42 39.30
N ARG A 478 25.29 14.11 39.15
CA ARG A 478 25.81 13.25 38.08
C ARG A 478 24.67 12.45 37.48
N ILE A 479 24.64 12.39 36.16
CA ILE A 479 23.62 11.66 35.38
C ILE A 479 24.35 10.66 34.47
N ASP A 480 23.95 9.39 34.57
CA ASP A 480 24.46 8.28 33.76
C ASP A 480 23.59 8.03 32.53
N LEU A 481 22.27 8.24 32.66
CA LEU A 481 21.32 8.15 31.57
C LEU A 481 20.29 9.28 31.67
N LEU A 482 20.14 10.05 30.60
CA LEU A 482 19.09 11.06 30.45
C LEU A 482 18.08 10.58 29.40
N PHE A 483 16.82 10.39 29.82
CA PHE A 483 15.71 10.08 28.94
C PHE A 483 14.87 11.34 28.69
N VAL A 484 14.72 11.75 27.43
CA VAL A 484 14.05 12.98 27.02
C VAL A 484 12.73 12.65 26.31
N ASP A 485 11.64 12.65 27.08
CA ASP A 485 10.27 12.42 26.60
C ASP A 485 9.33 13.63 26.83
N GLY A 486 9.65 14.48 27.81
CA GLY A 486 8.88 15.66 28.16
C GLY A 486 9.68 16.97 28.11
N PRO A 487 9.02 18.11 28.30
CA PRO A 487 7.58 18.36 28.30
C PRO A 487 6.95 18.14 26.90
N PRO A 488 5.62 18.06 26.82
CA PRO A 488 4.91 17.82 25.57
C PRO A 488 5.00 19.01 24.61
N THR A 489 4.95 18.76 23.30
CA THR A 489 5.04 19.80 22.26
C THR A 489 3.89 20.81 22.29
N SER A 490 2.79 20.51 22.99
CA SER A 490 1.70 21.45 23.24
C SER A 490 2.12 22.67 24.07
N VAL A 491 3.22 22.55 24.82
CA VAL A 491 3.83 23.63 25.62
C VAL A 491 4.57 24.65 24.73
N GLY A 492 5.17 24.18 23.65
CA GLY A 492 5.96 25.00 22.75
C GLY A 492 6.79 24.18 21.77
N ARG A 493 7.12 24.77 20.63
CA ARG A 493 7.98 24.13 19.62
C ARG A 493 9.42 24.03 20.11
N GLY A 494 10.01 22.84 19.97
CA GLY A 494 11.43 22.60 20.25
C GLY A 494 11.82 22.71 21.73
N VAL A 495 10.85 22.68 22.65
CA VAL A 495 11.12 22.83 24.09
C VAL A 495 12.13 21.79 24.57
N ARG A 496 12.05 20.55 24.07
CA ARG A 496 12.93 19.42 24.46
C ARG A 496 14.43 19.70 24.30
N ALA A 497 14.81 20.67 23.46
CA ALA A 497 16.20 21.08 23.27
C ALA A 497 16.86 21.62 24.55
N HIS A 498 16.06 22.11 25.50
CA HIS A 498 16.54 22.60 26.79
C HIS A 498 17.08 21.50 27.69
N ALA A 499 16.71 20.22 27.48
CA ALA A 499 17.23 19.11 28.28
C ALA A 499 18.77 19.07 28.27
N LEU A 500 19.40 19.14 27.09
CA LEU A 500 20.86 19.18 27.00
C LEU A 500 21.44 20.50 27.51
N THR A 501 20.75 21.62 27.28
CA THR A 501 21.23 22.95 27.73
C THR A 501 21.30 23.03 29.26
N GLU A 502 20.27 22.54 29.95
CA GLU A 502 20.13 22.66 31.41
C GLU A 502 20.81 21.50 32.17
N LEU A 503 20.86 20.30 31.59
CA LEU A 503 21.38 19.09 32.25
C LEU A 503 22.71 18.58 31.67
N GLY A 504 23.16 19.13 30.55
CA GLY A 504 24.35 18.65 29.82
C GLY A 504 25.62 18.66 30.66
N SER A 505 25.78 19.64 31.54
CA SER A 505 26.92 19.74 32.46
C SER A 505 26.95 18.66 33.55
N ARG A 506 25.79 18.04 33.85
CA ARG A 506 25.66 16.96 34.85
C ARG A 506 25.88 15.56 34.25
N LEU A 507 25.84 15.43 32.93
CA LEU A 507 26.16 14.18 32.23
C LEU A 507 27.65 13.87 32.38
N ARG A 508 28.00 12.66 32.84
CA ARG A 508 29.39 12.21 32.85
C ARG A 508 29.87 11.81 31.45
N VAL A 509 31.19 11.72 31.26
CA VAL A 509 31.73 11.00 30.09
C VAL A 509 31.30 9.53 30.17
N GLY A 510 30.82 9.00 29.06
CA GLY A 510 30.14 7.71 28.91
C GLY A 510 28.66 7.73 29.31
N ALA A 511 28.07 8.88 29.66
CA ALA A 511 26.63 8.96 29.91
C ALA A 511 25.84 8.84 28.60
N LEU A 512 24.65 8.25 28.70
CA LEU A 512 23.75 8.04 27.57
C LEU A 512 22.63 9.07 27.58
N ILE A 513 22.20 9.49 26.39
CA ILE A 513 21.03 10.34 26.18
C ILE A 513 20.10 9.59 25.24
N ALA A 514 18.91 9.24 25.71
CA ALA A 514 17.86 8.62 24.91
C ALA A 514 16.74 9.66 24.66
N VAL A 515 16.32 9.81 23.41
CA VAL A 515 15.32 10.81 23.01
C VAL A 515 14.14 10.12 22.35
N ASP A 516 12.92 10.39 22.84
CA ASP A 516 11.67 9.88 22.24
C ASP A 516 11.11 10.83 21.17
N ASP A 517 10.13 10.36 20.40
CA ASP A 517 9.42 11.05 19.33
C ASP A 517 10.31 11.55 18.18
N ILE A 518 11.44 10.90 17.88
CA ILE A 518 12.37 11.33 16.81
C ILE A 518 11.75 11.30 15.40
N ALA A 519 10.56 10.72 15.23
CA ALA A 519 9.78 10.83 14.01
C ALA A 519 9.22 12.25 13.79
N ARG A 520 9.19 13.09 14.83
CA ARG A 520 8.74 14.48 14.75
C ARG A 520 9.87 15.38 14.23
N PRO A 521 9.58 16.36 13.34
CA PRO A 521 10.61 17.18 12.71
C PRO A 521 11.47 18.00 13.68
N ASP A 522 10.86 18.54 14.74
CA ASP A 522 11.54 19.43 15.70
C ASP A 522 12.54 18.63 16.56
N GLU A 523 12.15 17.44 17.04
CA GLU A 523 12.98 16.50 17.78
C GLU A 523 14.11 15.94 16.92
N ALA A 524 13.84 15.59 15.66
CA ALA A 524 14.86 15.17 14.72
C ALA A 524 15.89 16.29 14.44
N ALA A 525 15.44 17.55 14.34
CA ALA A 525 16.32 18.70 14.17
C ALA A 525 17.16 18.97 15.43
N MET A 526 16.55 18.83 16.61
CA MET A 526 17.24 18.93 17.90
C MET A 526 18.36 17.90 18.01
N VAL A 527 18.10 16.62 17.75
CA VAL A 527 19.12 15.56 17.80
C VAL A 527 20.26 15.85 16.82
N ARG A 528 19.97 16.30 15.59
CA ARG A 528 21.00 16.72 14.63
C ARG A 528 21.84 17.89 15.15
N SER A 529 21.21 18.84 15.84
CA SER A 529 21.92 19.97 16.46
C SER A 529 22.76 19.54 17.66
N TRP A 530 22.39 18.49 18.38
CA TRP A 530 23.19 17.95 19.47
C TRP A 530 24.39 17.17 18.94
N LEU A 531 24.20 16.40 17.87
CA LEU A 531 25.28 15.64 17.22
C LEU A 531 26.32 16.51 16.49
N SER A 532 26.06 17.81 16.30
CA SER A 532 27.10 18.75 15.84
C SER A 532 28.04 19.18 16.96
N LEU A 533 27.70 18.90 18.23
CA LEU A 533 28.56 19.16 19.37
C LEU A 533 29.62 18.05 19.46
N PRO A 534 30.91 18.40 19.50
CA PRO A 534 31.98 17.41 19.46
C PRO A 534 32.05 16.48 20.68
N GLN A 535 31.43 16.87 21.79
CA GLN A 535 31.32 16.06 23.00
C GLN A 535 30.23 14.97 22.93
N LEU A 536 29.44 14.91 21.86
CA LEU A 536 28.37 13.93 21.68
C LEU A 536 28.60 13.09 20.43
N GLN A 537 28.35 11.79 20.53
CA GLN A 537 28.33 10.88 19.39
C GLN A 537 27.01 10.12 19.33
N SER A 538 26.61 9.74 18.12
CA SER A 538 25.49 8.82 17.93
C SER A 538 25.94 7.42 18.31
N ARG A 539 25.09 6.68 19.03
CA ARG A 539 25.27 5.25 19.30
C ARG A 539 24.31 4.48 18.41
N ASP A 540 24.82 3.58 17.58
CA ASP A 540 23.97 2.77 16.71
C ASP A 540 22.99 1.94 17.55
N GLY A 541 21.70 2.09 17.26
CA GLY A 541 20.60 1.38 17.89
C GLY A 541 19.54 1.04 16.85
N PHE A 542 18.92 -0.13 16.98
CA PHE A 542 17.88 -0.64 16.08
C PHE A 542 16.47 -0.23 16.55
N THR A 543 16.18 1.04 16.85
CA THR A 543 14.89 1.37 17.54
C THR A 543 14.30 2.76 17.23
N GLU A 544 13.15 3.05 17.86
CA GLU A 544 12.38 4.30 17.76
C GLU A 544 12.94 5.45 18.62
N LEU A 545 14.03 5.24 19.36
CA LEU A 545 14.72 6.26 20.16
C LEU A 545 16.01 6.69 19.46
N ALA A 546 16.37 7.96 19.54
CA ALA A 546 17.74 8.37 19.25
C ALA A 546 18.59 8.18 20.50
N VAL A 547 19.71 7.47 20.38
CA VAL A 547 20.65 7.22 21.47
C VAL A 547 21.97 7.93 21.17
N LEU A 548 22.37 8.81 22.07
CA LEU A 548 23.63 9.53 22.02
C LEU A 548 24.48 9.15 23.23
N GLU A 549 25.79 9.29 23.09
CA GLU A 549 26.74 9.10 24.17
C GLU A 549 27.60 10.35 24.33
N LYS A 550 27.83 10.76 25.59
CA LYS A 550 28.75 11.84 25.91
C LYS A 550 30.18 11.33 25.95
N ILE A 551 31.02 11.76 25.02
CA ILE A 551 32.40 11.27 24.87
C ILE A 551 33.48 12.19 25.43
N ALA A 552 33.16 13.46 25.70
CA ALA A 552 34.11 14.43 26.23
C ALA A 552 33.43 15.38 27.21
N SER A 553 34.24 16.05 28.05
CA SER A 553 33.77 17.15 28.89
C SER A 553 33.70 18.47 28.10
N GLU A 554 32.91 19.43 28.60
CA GLU A 554 32.83 20.76 28.00
C GLU A 554 34.19 21.48 28.17
N GLY A 555 34.99 21.53 27.11
CA GLY A 555 36.29 22.23 27.08
C GLY A 555 37.50 21.41 26.58
N GLU A 556 37.37 20.09 26.38
CA GLU A 556 38.49 19.22 25.98
C GLU A 556 38.68 19.04 24.46
N VAL A 557 37.88 19.71 23.60
CA VAL A 557 37.90 19.47 22.14
C VAL A 557 38.84 20.43 21.36
N HIS A 558 39.85 20.95 22.04
CA HIS A 558 40.95 21.68 21.39
C HIS A 558 42.28 21.10 21.85
N GLU A 559 42.60 19.89 21.40
CA GLU A 559 43.98 19.45 21.15
C GLU A 559 44.05 18.57 19.90
#